data_AF-A0A5K0Z0F6-F1
#
_entry.id   AF-A0A5K0Z0F6-F1
#
_cell.length_a   1.000
_cell.length_b   1.000
_cell.length_c   1.000
_cell.angle_alpha   90.00
_cell.angle_beta   90.00
_cell.angle_gamma   90.00
#
_symmetry.space_group_name_H-M   'P 1'
#
loop_
_entity.id
_entity.type
_entity.pdbx_description
1 polymer ?
#
loop_
_entity_poly.entity_id
_entity_poly.type
_entity_poly.pdbx_seq_one_letter_code
_entity_poly.pdbx_strand_id
1 'polypeptide(L)'
;AVMLLFEGEFGNILHTGDCRLTADCIQCLPMKYVSMRGRKPQICLDYLFLDCTFAGHTMKIPSKDLAVHQVCFPSFSNILHMNATLPRTCCIVDYAVLSREPAST
;
A
#
# COMPACT_ATOMS: atom_id res chain seq x y z
N ALA A 1 -11.37 5.35 8.17
CA ALA A 1 -10.87 3.96 8.16
C ALA A 1 -9.63 3.88 9.02
N VAL A 2 -9.35 2.71 9.60
CA VAL A 2 -8.15 2.45 10.40
C VAL A 2 -7.49 1.16 9.94
N MET A 3 -6.18 1.09 10.05
CA MET A 3 -5.43 -0.16 9.94
C MET A 3 -5.11 -0.64 11.36
N LEU A 4 -5.11 -1.96 11.57
CA LEU A 4 -4.83 -2.56 12.87
C LEU A 4 -3.51 -3.31 12.82
N LEU A 5 -2.60 -2.99 13.72
CA LEU A 5 -1.34 -3.69 13.92
C LEU A 5 -1.41 -4.47 15.24
N PHE A 6 -1.27 -5.78 15.17
CA PHE A 6 -1.23 -6.66 16.32
C PHE A 6 0.17 -7.18 16.55
N GLU A 7 0.61 -7.18 17.81
CA GLU A 7 1.91 -7.66 18.24
C GLU A 7 1.75 -8.61 19.42
N GLY A 8 2.38 -9.78 19.36
CA GLY A 8 2.37 -10.75 20.45
C GLY A 8 3.16 -12.02 20.11
N GLU A 9 3.03 -13.07 20.93
CA GLU A 9 3.68 -14.36 20.67
C GLU A 9 3.22 -15.01 19.35
N PHE A 10 2.04 -14.64 18.85
CA PHE A 10 1.51 -15.03 17.55
C PHE A 10 2.16 -14.31 16.36
N GLY A 11 3.12 -13.40 16.62
CA GLY A 11 3.82 -12.62 15.60
C GLY A 11 3.25 -11.21 15.40
N ASN A 12 3.67 -10.59 14.30
CA ASN A 12 3.37 -9.22 13.91
C ASN A 12 2.40 -9.22 12.72
N ILE A 13 1.18 -8.76 12.94
CA ILE A 13 0.10 -8.86 11.96
C ILE A 13 -0.41 -7.46 11.63
N LEU A 14 -0.41 -7.10 10.35
CA LEU A 14 -1.05 -5.87 9.87
C LEU A 14 -2.33 -6.21 9.13
N HIS A 15 -3.46 -5.68 9.60
CA HIS A 15 -4.75 -5.77 8.93
C HIS A 15 -5.14 -4.40 8.38
N THR A 16 -5.22 -4.28 7.05
CA THR A 16 -5.46 -2.98 6.40
C THR A 16 -6.93 -2.57 6.39
N GLY A 17 -7.86 -3.53 6.49
CA GLY A 17 -9.29 -3.26 6.27
C GLY A 17 -9.51 -2.78 4.84
N ASP A 18 -10.56 -1.99 4.61
CA ASP A 18 -10.72 -1.27 3.34
C ASP A 18 -9.82 -0.03 3.35
N CYS A 19 -8.84 0.01 2.44
CA CYS A 19 -7.80 1.02 2.45
C CYS A 19 -7.30 1.38 1.06
N ARG A 20 -7.15 2.69 0.82
CA ARG A 20 -6.35 3.20 -0.28
C ARG A 20 -4.97 3.63 0.25
N LEU A 21 -4.02 2.70 0.25
CA LEU A 21 -2.67 2.93 0.78
C LEU A 21 -1.93 4.04 0.01
N THR A 22 -1.27 4.94 0.75
CA THR A 22 -0.28 5.90 0.23
C THR A 22 1.07 5.69 0.92
N ALA A 23 2.13 6.28 0.39
CA ALA A 23 3.46 6.21 1.01
C ALA A 23 3.46 6.79 2.44
N ASP A 24 2.67 7.84 2.68
CA ASP A 24 2.56 8.48 4.00
C ASP A 24 1.95 7.52 5.03
N CYS A 25 0.97 6.70 4.63
CA CYS A 25 0.38 5.69 5.51
C CYS A 25 1.42 4.67 6.01
N ILE A 26 2.40 4.32 5.17
CA ILE A 26 3.48 3.38 5.53
C ILE A 26 4.47 4.05 6.49
N GLN A 27 4.76 5.34 6.29
CA GLN A 27 5.64 6.10 7.18
C GLN A 27 5.03 6.30 8.58
N CYS A 28 3.71 6.20 8.71
CA CYS A 28 3.04 6.21 10.01
C CYS A 28 3.18 4.90 10.80
N LEU A 29 3.71 3.82 10.20
CA LEU A 29 3.98 2.60 10.95
C LEU A 29 5.14 2.81 11.94
N PRO A 30 5.18 2.06 13.07
CA PRO A 30 6.30 2.13 13.99
C PRO A 30 7.62 1.89 13.27
N MET A 31 8.65 2.68 13.62
CA MET A 31 9.96 2.71 12.97
C MET A 31 10.61 1.33 12.80
N LYS A 32 10.33 0.37 13.69
CA LYS A 32 10.85 -0.99 13.63
C LYS A 32 10.39 -1.77 12.38
N TYR A 33 9.25 -1.41 11.78
CA TYR A 33 8.72 -2.00 10.55
C TYR A 33 9.06 -1.23 9.28
N VAL A 34 9.55 0.02 9.40
CA VAL A 34 9.82 0.89 8.26
C VAL A 34 11.31 0.84 7.91
N SER A 35 11.62 0.46 6.67
CA SER A 35 12.99 0.54 6.15
C SER A 35 13.34 1.99 5.84
N MET A 36 14.37 2.53 6.51
CA MET A 36 14.94 3.83 6.14
C MET A 36 16.26 3.66 5.40
N ARG A 37 16.39 4.37 4.27
CA ARG A 37 17.67 4.64 3.56
C ARG A 37 18.59 3.42 3.43
N GLY A 38 18.12 2.38 2.74
CA GLY A 38 18.94 1.21 2.40
C GLY A 38 19.24 0.25 3.55
N ARG A 39 18.68 0.49 4.74
CA ARG A 39 18.76 -0.45 5.87
C ARG A 39 17.51 -1.32 5.91
N LYS A 40 17.69 -2.64 6.07
CA LYS A 40 16.56 -3.57 6.26
C LYS A 40 15.74 -3.15 7.49
N PRO A 41 14.41 -3.34 7.47
CA PRO A 41 13.60 -3.08 8.65
C PRO A 41 14.09 -3.96 9.81
N GLN A 42 13.95 -3.45 11.03
CA GLN A 42 14.42 -4.16 12.23
C GLN A 42 13.56 -5.39 12.51
N ILE A 43 12.28 -5.33 12.15
CA ILE A 43 11.28 -6.39 12.31
C ILE A 43 10.44 -6.47 11.03
N CYS A 44 10.14 -7.70 10.59
CA CYS A 44 9.22 -7.95 9.48
C CYS A 44 7.81 -8.23 10.00
N LEU A 45 6.80 -7.93 9.18
CA LEU A 45 5.45 -8.43 9.40
C LEU A 45 5.42 -9.93 9.09
N ASP A 46 4.83 -10.71 10.00
CA ASP A 46 4.63 -12.14 9.82
C ASP A 46 3.40 -12.41 8.95
N TYR A 47 2.35 -11.60 9.12
CA TYR A 47 1.12 -11.66 8.33
C TYR A 47 0.66 -10.27 7.90
N LEU A 48 0.11 -10.21 6.70
CA LEU A 48 -0.45 -9.00 6.12
C LEU A 48 -1.79 -9.32 5.46
N PHE A 49 -2.87 -8.77 6.03
CA PHE A 49 -4.22 -8.84 5.46
C PHE A 49 -4.49 -7.56 4.65
N LEU A 50 -4.39 -7.69 3.32
CA LEU A 50 -4.51 -6.59 2.37
C LEU A 50 -5.94 -6.39 1.88
N ASP A 51 -6.34 -5.12 1.70
CA ASP A 51 -7.43 -4.75 0.81
C ASP A 51 -7.10 -5.20 -0.62
N CYS A 52 -7.88 -6.15 -1.12
CA CYS A 52 -7.72 -6.70 -2.46
C CYS A 52 -8.84 -6.29 -3.42
N THR A 53 -9.64 -5.26 -3.08
CA THR A 53 -10.81 -4.83 -3.88
C THR A 53 -10.47 -4.60 -5.35
N PHE A 54 -9.30 -4.03 -5.64
CA PHE A 54 -8.82 -3.80 -7.01
C PHE A 54 -7.63 -4.69 -7.40
N ALA A 55 -7.29 -5.69 -6.59
CA ALA A 55 -6.25 -6.65 -6.94
C ALA A 55 -6.64 -7.35 -8.25
N GLY A 56 -5.70 -7.46 -9.19
CA GLY A 56 -5.93 -8.03 -10.52
C GLY A 56 -6.46 -7.06 -11.58
N HIS A 57 -6.74 -5.80 -11.24
CA HIS A 57 -7.11 -4.78 -12.22
C HIS A 57 -5.90 -3.90 -12.60
N THR A 58 -5.69 -3.66 -13.90
CA THR A 58 -4.61 -2.80 -14.42
C THR A 58 -5.01 -1.32 -14.56
N MET A 59 -6.16 -0.94 -14.01
CA MET A 59 -6.69 0.41 -14.13
C MET A 59 -5.86 1.42 -13.33
N LYS A 60 -5.58 2.57 -13.94
CA LYS A 60 -4.98 3.71 -13.23
C LYS A 60 -6.09 4.50 -12.53
N ILE A 61 -6.10 4.44 -11.20
CA ILE A 61 -7.05 5.19 -10.38
C ILE A 61 -6.42 6.57 -10.06
N PRO A 62 -7.08 7.70 -10.38
CA PRO A 62 -6.53 9.04 -10.12
C PRO A 62 -6.38 9.29 -8.62
N SER A 63 -5.41 10.13 -8.23
CA SER A 63 -5.26 10.53 -6.82
C SER A 63 -6.53 11.21 -6.31
N LYS A 64 -6.71 11.25 -4.98
CA LYS A 64 -7.86 11.89 -4.35
C LYS A 64 -8.02 13.35 -4.82
N ASP A 65 -6.93 14.10 -4.84
CA ASP A 65 -6.96 15.52 -5.20
C ASP A 65 -7.29 15.73 -6.68
N LEU A 66 -6.77 14.89 -7.57
CA LEU A 66 -7.12 14.93 -9.00
C LEU A 66 -8.59 14.58 -9.22
N ALA A 67 -9.10 13.56 -8.53
CA ALA A 67 -10.51 13.18 -8.62
C ALA A 67 -11.44 14.31 -8.13
N VAL A 68 -11.11 14.95 -7.00
CA VAL A 68 -11.86 16.11 -6.50
C VAL A 68 -11.79 17.26 -7.49
N HIS A 69 -10.61 17.57 -8.02
CA HIS A 69 -10.44 18.64 -9.01
C HIS A 69 -11.26 18.39 -10.27
N GLN A 70 -11.32 17.15 -10.77
CA GLN A 70 -12.13 16.80 -11.94
C GLN A 70 -13.63 17.01 -11.70
N VAL A 71 -14.12 16.69 -10.50
CA VAL A 71 -15.53 16.91 -10.13
C VAL A 71 -15.84 18.40 -9.95
N CYS A 72 -14.95 19.16 -9.31
CA CYS A 72 -15.15 20.59 -9.05
C CYS A 72 -14.94 21.47 -10.29
N PHE A 73 -14.03 21.09 -11.19
CA PHE A 73 -13.61 21.88 -12.35
C PHE A 73 -13.62 21.04 -13.65
N PRO A 74 -14.80 20.57 -14.09
CA PRO A 74 -14.91 19.67 -15.25
C PRO A 74 -14.41 20.30 -16.56
N SER A 75 -14.54 21.62 -16.72
CA SER A 75 -14.12 22.35 -17.92
C SER A 75 -12.60 22.40 -18.15
N PHE A 76 -11.79 22.12 -17.11
CA PHE A 76 -10.32 22.06 -17.19
C PHE A 76 -9.78 20.64 -17.41
N SER A 77 -10.65 19.63 -17.44
CA SER A 77 -10.25 18.22 -17.47
C SER A 77 -9.55 17.78 -18.77
N ASN A 78 -9.76 18.51 -19.88
CA ASN A 78 -9.13 18.21 -21.17
C ASN A 78 -7.63 18.54 -21.26
N ILE A 79 -7.08 19.30 -20.30
CA ILE A 79 -5.66 19.73 -20.33
C ILE A 79 -4.74 18.74 -19.57
N LEU A 80 -5.28 17.97 -18.61
CA LEU A 80 -4.48 17.09 -17.75
C LEU A 80 -4.16 15.72 -18.38
N HIS A 81 -4.75 15.37 -19.52
CA HIS A 81 -4.49 14.09 -20.20
C HIS A 81 -3.08 13.97 -20.84
N MET A 82 -2.31 15.06 -20.94
CA MET A 82 -1.03 15.08 -21.67
C MET A 82 0.26 15.12 -20.84
N ASN A 83 0.23 15.31 -19.51
CA ASN A 83 1.47 15.56 -18.75
C ASN A 83 1.66 14.76 -17.45
N ALA A 84 0.84 13.76 -17.15
CA ALA A 84 1.03 12.92 -15.96
C ALA A 84 1.87 11.67 -16.28
N THR A 85 3.12 11.85 -16.69
CA THR A 85 4.13 10.78 -16.67
C THR A 85 4.82 10.81 -15.30
N LEU A 86 4.14 10.28 -14.28
CA LEU A 86 4.67 10.10 -12.92
C LEU A 86 4.34 8.67 -12.43
N PRO A 87 5.15 8.12 -11.51
CA PRO A 87 5.53 6.72 -11.54
C PRO A 87 4.37 5.77 -11.24
N ARG A 88 4.49 4.59 -11.83
CA ARG A 88 3.64 3.42 -11.63
C ARG A 88 3.61 3.02 -10.15
N THR A 89 2.67 3.54 -9.38
CA THR A 89 2.37 3.02 -8.05
C THR A 89 0.88 3.16 -7.75
N CYS A 90 0.08 2.34 -8.45
CA CYS A 90 -0.90 1.59 -7.67
C CYS A 90 -0.06 0.50 -7.02
N CYS A 91 0.20 0.61 -5.72
CA CYS A 91 0.92 -0.41 -4.98
C CYS A 91 0.06 -1.68 -4.97
N ILE A 92 0.17 -2.50 -6.04
CA ILE A 92 0.16 -3.93 -5.84
C ILE A 92 1.44 -4.17 -5.07
N VAL A 93 1.33 -4.30 -3.76
CA VAL A 93 2.41 -4.90 -2.99
C VAL A 93 2.39 -6.37 -3.40
N ASP A 94 3.02 -6.68 -4.53
CA ASP A 94 3.47 -8.03 -4.83
C ASP A 94 4.59 -8.33 -3.82
N TYR A 95 4.21 -8.85 -2.66
CA TYR A 95 5.14 -9.60 -1.82
C TYR A 95 4.62 -11.02 -1.69
N ALA A 96 5.30 -11.87 -2.47
CA ALA A 96 5.64 -13.25 -2.23
C ALA A 96 4.89 -13.93 -1.07
N VAL A 97 4.09 -14.92 -1.44
CA VAL A 97 3.83 -16.11 -0.62
C VAL A 97 5.19 -16.62 -0.13
N LEU A 98 5.57 -16.32 1.11
CA LEU A 98 6.63 -17.05 1.80
C LEU A 98 6.04 -18.41 2.19
N SER A 99 5.99 -19.32 1.22
CA SER A 99 5.84 -20.74 1.48
C SER A 99 6.95 -21.15 2.44
N ARG A 100 6.60 -21.39 3.71
CA ARG A 100 7.47 -22.12 4.62
C ARG A 100 7.51 -23.56 4.10
N GLU A 101 8.65 -23.97 3.54
CA GLU A 101 9.03 -25.39 3.52
C GLU A 101 9.10 -25.87 4.98
N PRO A 102 8.51 -27.01 5.34
CA PRO A 102 8.61 -27.54 6.68
C PRO A 102 10.06 -27.97 6.95
N ALA A 103 10.64 -27.48 8.05
CA ALA A 103 11.92 -27.96 8.55
C ALA A 103 11.80 -29.47 8.85
N SER A 104 12.49 -30.29 8.07
CA SER A 104 12.70 -31.70 8.37
C SER A 104 13.66 -31.82 9.56
N THR A 105 13.18 -32.51 10.60
CA THR A 105 13.94 -32.99 11.78
C THR A 105 15.23 -33.72 11.42
#